data_AF-A0A3B9ER58-F1
#
_entry.id   AF-A0A3B9ER58-F1
#
_cell.length_a   1.000
_cell.length_b   1.000
_cell.length_c   1.000
_cell.angle_alpha   90.00
_cell.angle_beta   90.00
_cell.angle_gamma   90.00
#
_symmetry.space_group_name_H-M   'P 1'
#
loop_
_entity.id
_entity.type
_entity.pdbx_description
1 polymer ?
#
loop_
_entity_poly.entity_id
_entity_poly.type
_entity_poly.pdbx_seq_one_letter_code
_entity_poly.pdbx_strand_id
1 'polypeptide(L)'
;MASSADKPMGSDRSFGFVFTAFFAAVGGWVLFASNVAQAETVGWGLFALSAICLALALAAPGVLHGPNRAWMAFGNLLHRLVSPVVLGFLWVAVITPTAIVRRLLGHDSMRRGFEAGDGTYWVHRDPPGPSGASLKDQF
;
A
#
# COMPACT_ATOMS: atom_id res chain seq x y z
N MET A 1 14.25 21.91 -17.98
CA MET A 1 12.78 21.70 -18.05
C MET A 1 12.52 20.20 -18.11
N ALA A 2 12.34 19.56 -16.96
CA ALA A 2 12.02 18.13 -16.92
C ALA A 2 10.58 17.93 -17.36
N SER A 3 10.38 17.13 -18.40
CA SER A 3 9.08 16.66 -18.87
C SER A 3 8.31 16.09 -17.69
N SER A 4 7.21 16.75 -17.31
CA SER A 4 6.20 16.20 -16.41
C SER A 4 5.63 14.98 -17.09
N ALA A 5 6.17 13.80 -16.73
CA ALA A 5 5.67 12.51 -17.16
C ALA A 5 4.15 12.49 -16.98
N ASP A 6 3.44 12.46 -18.11
CA ASP A 6 1.99 12.32 -18.14
C ASP A 6 1.67 10.94 -17.56
N LYS A 7 1.35 10.91 -16.28
CA LYS A 7 0.95 9.68 -15.60
C LYS A 7 -0.36 9.26 -16.28
N PRO A 8 -0.41 8.12 -17.00
CA PRO A 8 -1.61 7.74 -17.71
C PRO A 8 -2.74 7.66 -16.69
N MET A 9 -3.67 8.62 -16.76
CA MET A 9 -4.88 8.58 -15.95
C MET A 9 -5.62 7.29 -16.34
N GLY A 10 -6.09 6.54 -15.34
CA GLY A 10 -6.84 5.32 -15.58
C GLY A 10 -8.01 5.62 -16.52
N SER A 11 -8.23 4.76 -17.52
CA SER A 11 -9.25 4.95 -18.54
C SER A 11 -10.62 5.21 -17.91
N ASP A 12 -11.32 6.28 -18.34
CA ASP A 12 -12.65 6.65 -17.85
C ASP A 12 -13.67 5.51 -18.02
N ARG A 13 -13.46 4.66 -19.04
CA ARG A 13 -14.26 3.45 -19.26
C ARG A 13 -14.01 2.39 -18.19
N SER A 14 -12.75 2.18 -17.79
CA SER A 14 -12.39 1.24 -16.73
C SER A 14 -13.00 1.65 -15.40
N PHE A 15 -13.01 2.96 -15.09
CA PHE A 15 -13.72 3.48 -13.92
C PHE A 15 -15.22 3.11 -13.97
N GLY A 16 -15.89 3.38 -15.09
CA GLY A 16 -17.30 3.03 -15.28
C GLY A 16 -17.59 1.52 -15.13
N PHE A 17 -16.73 0.65 -15.67
CA PHE A 17 -16.89 -0.81 -15.53
C PHE A 17 -16.71 -1.29 -14.09
N VAL A 18 -15.73 -0.74 -13.35
CA VAL A 18 -15.52 -1.10 -11.94
C VAL A 18 -16.75 -0.75 -11.11
N PHE A 19 -17.32 0.44 -11.27
CA PHE A 19 -18.52 0.85 -10.53
C PHE A 19 -19.77 0.09 -10.97
N THR A 20 -19.89 -0.26 -12.26
CA THR A 20 -20.94 -1.15 -12.76
C THR A 20 -20.88 -2.51 -12.04
N ALA A 21 -19.71 -3.15 -12.04
CA ALA A 21 -19.50 -4.44 -11.39
C ALA A 21 -19.73 -4.37 -9.88
N PHE A 22 -19.24 -3.32 -9.23
CA PHE A 22 -19.44 -3.07 -7.81
C PHE A 22 -20.92 -2.97 -7.45
N PHE A 23 -21.68 -2.09 -8.12
CA PHE A 23 -23.11 -1.92 -7.83
C PHE A 23 -23.93 -3.16 -8.18
N ALA A 24 -23.58 -3.89 -9.24
CA ALA A 24 -24.24 -5.16 -9.57
C ALA A 24 -23.98 -6.23 -8.49
N ALA A 25 -22.73 -6.36 -8.02
CA ALA A 25 -22.37 -7.33 -6.98
C ALA A 25 -23.04 -6.98 -5.64
N VAL A 26 -23.01 -5.71 -5.23
CA VAL A 26 -23.64 -5.25 -3.99
C VAL A 26 -25.16 -5.37 -4.10
N GLY A 27 -25.76 -4.97 -5.22
CA GLY A 27 -27.19 -5.11 -5.49
C GLY A 27 -27.65 -6.57 -5.41
N GLY A 28 -26.90 -7.47 -6.07
CA GLY A 28 -27.14 -8.92 -5.96
C GLY A 28 -27.01 -9.41 -4.52
N TRP A 29 -25.94 -9.04 -3.82
CA TRP A 29 -25.74 -9.44 -2.43
C TRP A 29 -26.89 -8.98 -1.52
N VAL A 30 -27.35 -7.73 -1.67
CA VAL A 30 -28.49 -7.22 -0.88
C VAL A 30 -29.75 -8.03 -1.16
N LEU A 31 -30.07 -8.33 -2.43
CA LEU A 31 -31.25 -9.12 -2.78
C LEU A 31 -31.19 -10.56 -2.25
N PHE A 32 -30.02 -11.19 -2.23
CA PHE A 32 -29.87 -12.60 -1.83
C PHE A 32 -29.59 -12.81 -0.34
N ALA A 33 -28.90 -11.88 0.32
CA ALA A 33 -28.40 -12.09 1.69
C ALA A 33 -29.19 -11.32 2.76
N SER A 34 -30.06 -10.38 2.39
CA SER A 34 -30.78 -9.56 3.38
C SER A 34 -32.27 -9.90 3.46
N ASN A 35 -32.72 -10.29 4.66
CA ASN A 35 -34.13 -10.52 5.01
C ASN A 35 -34.85 -9.21 5.44
N VAL A 36 -34.33 -8.06 5.02
CA VAL A 36 -34.87 -6.76 5.42
C VAL A 36 -35.98 -6.36 4.46
N ALA A 37 -37.10 -5.85 4.96
CA ALA A 37 -38.26 -5.47 4.13
C ALA A 37 -37.96 -4.42 3.03
N GLN A 38 -36.80 -3.77 3.08
CA GLN A 38 -36.35 -2.76 2.11
C GLN A 38 -35.24 -3.27 1.17
N ALA A 39 -34.84 -4.54 1.31
CA ALA A 39 -33.79 -5.16 0.51
C ALA A 39 -34.07 -5.10 -0.99
N GLU A 40 -35.33 -5.34 -1.38
CA GLU A 40 -35.72 -5.29 -2.80
C GLU A 40 -35.57 -3.89 -3.39
N THR A 41 -36.11 -2.88 -2.73
CA THR A 41 -36.02 -1.49 -3.21
C THR A 41 -34.56 -1.03 -3.33
N VAL A 42 -33.74 -1.36 -2.33
CA VAL A 42 -32.31 -1.00 -2.34
C VAL A 42 -31.55 -1.78 -3.42
N GLY A 43 -31.79 -3.09 -3.54
CA GLY A 43 -31.14 -3.94 -4.54
C GLY A 43 -31.48 -3.52 -5.98
N TRP A 44 -32.76 -3.29 -6.28
CA TRP A 44 -33.18 -2.79 -7.59
C TRP A 44 -32.65 -1.37 -7.87
N GLY A 45 -32.60 -0.50 -6.87
CA GLY A 45 -31.97 0.82 -6.98
C GLY A 45 -30.49 0.74 -7.34
N LEU A 46 -29.75 -0.20 -6.73
CA LEU A 46 -28.34 -0.45 -7.05
C LEU A 46 -28.15 -1.04 -8.45
N PHE A 47 -29.05 -1.91 -8.90
CA PHE A 47 -29.04 -2.42 -10.27
C PHE A 47 -29.33 -1.31 -11.30
N ALA A 48 -30.28 -0.42 -11.02
CA ALA A 48 -30.54 0.74 -11.87
C ALA A 48 -29.31 1.65 -11.97
N LEU A 49 -28.63 1.90 -10.84
CA LEU A 49 -27.39 2.67 -10.81
C LEU A 49 -26.26 1.99 -11.59
N SER A 50 -26.13 0.67 -11.47
CA SER A 50 -25.20 -0.14 -12.26
C SER A 50 -25.46 0.01 -13.76
N ALA A 51 -26.71 -0.08 -14.20
CA ALA A 51 -27.09 0.10 -15.60
C ALA A 51 -26.78 1.51 -16.12
N ILE A 52 -27.00 2.54 -15.31
CA ILE A 52 -26.63 3.93 -15.65
C ILE A 52 -25.11 4.06 -15.81
N CYS A 53 -24.34 3.52 -14.86
CA CYS A 53 -22.87 3.52 -14.96
C CYS A 53 -22.37 2.81 -16.22
N LEU A 54 -22.97 1.67 -16.57
CA LEU A 54 -22.63 0.92 -17.79
C LEU A 54 -22.95 1.73 -19.06
N ALA A 55 -24.15 2.32 -19.10
CA ALA A 55 -24.57 3.16 -20.22
C ALA A 55 -23.63 4.36 -20.41
N LEU A 56 -23.28 5.05 -19.33
CA LEU A 56 -22.33 6.17 -19.37
C LEU A 56 -20.93 5.73 -19.79
N ALA A 57 -20.46 4.56 -19.32
CA ALA A 57 -19.16 4.02 -19.70
C ALA A 57 -19.05 3.72 -21.20
N LEU A 58 -20.15 3.25 -21.82
CA LEU A 58 -20.21 2.89 -23.23
C LEU A 58 -20.50 4.10 -24.13
N ALA A 59 -21.49 4.92 -23.79
CA ALA A 59 -21.99 5.99 -24.65
C ALA A 59 -21.26 7.32 -24.49
N ALA A 60 -20.83 7.67 -23.26
CA ALA A 60 -20.27 8.98 -22.96
C ALA A 60 -19.21 8.92 -21.84
N PRO A 61 -18.08 8.24 -22.06
CA PRO A 61 -17.03 8.09 -21.04
C PRO A 61 -16.46 9.44 -20.58
N GLY A 62 -16.52 10.49 -21.40
CA GLY A 62 -16.05 11.83 -21.02
C GLY A 62 -16.80 12.45 -19.83
N VAL A 63 -18.06 12.04 -19.55
CA VAL A 63 -18.80 12.50 -18.36
C VAL A 63 -18.23 11.90 -17.08
N LEU A 64 -17.67 10.69 -17.17
CA LEU A 64 -17.03 10.00 -16.04
C LEU A 64 -15.63 10.56 -15.73
N HIS A 65 -15.09 11.44 -16.56
CA HIS A 65 -13.74 12.00 -16.39
C HIS A 65 -13.58 12.79 -15.08
N GLY A 66 -14.54 13.68 -14.77
CA GLY A 66 -14.54 14.45 -13.53
C GLY A 66 -14.56 13.56 -12.28
N PRO A 67 -15.56 12.66 -12.15
CA PRO A 67 -15.62 11.66 -11.09
C PRO A 67 -14.38 10.77 -11.00
N ASN A 68 -13.86 10.27 -12.12
CA ASN A 68 -12.67 9.42 -12.16
C ASN A 68 -11.44 10.17 -11.60
N ARG A 69 -11.25 11.43 -11.99
CA ARG A 69 -10.16 12.26 -11.47
C ARG A 69 -10.30 12.51 -9.96
N ALA A 70 -11.51 12.79 -9.48
CA ALA A 70 -11.78 12.98 -8.06
C ALA A 70 -11.51 11.69 -7.27
N TRP A 71 -11.95 10.54 -7.79
CA TRP A 71 -11.71 9.22 -7.20
C TRP A 71 -10.22 8.90 -7.13
N MET A 72 -9.46 9.17 -8.19
CA MET A 72 -8.01 8.97 -8.21
C MET A 72 -7.29 9.89 -7.21
N ALA A 73 -7.72 11.15 -7.09
CA ALA A 73 -7.19 12.07 -6.07
C ALA A 73 -7.48 11.57 -4.65
N PHE A 74 -8.70 11.09 -4.41
CA PHE A 74 -9.08 10.47 -3.14
C PHE A 74 -8.25 9.23 -2.83
N GLY A 75 -8.06 8.34 -3.81
CA GLY A 75 -7.20 7.16 -3.68
C GLY A 75 -5.76 7.51 -3.32
N ASN A 76 -5.20 8.57 -3.92
CA ASN A 76 -3.86 9.05 -3.56
C ASN A 76 -3.81 9.62 -2.13
N LEU A 77 -4.83 10.37 -1.71
CA LEU A 77 -4.91 10.90 -0.35
C LEU A 77 -5.01 9.75 0.67
N LEU A 78 -5.86 8.77 0.39
CA LEU A 78 -6.00 7.57 1.21
C LEU A 78 -4.69 6.80 1.28
N HIS A 79 -4.00 6.61 0.15
CA HIS A 79 -2.69 5.95 0.11
C HIS A 79 -1.66 6.67 0.99
N ARG A 80 -1.65 8.02 0.98
CA ARG A 80 -0.76 8.81 1.84
C ARG A 80 -1.03 8.61 3.33
N LEU A 81 -2.26 8.28 3.71
CA LEU A 81 -2.60 7.95 5.10
C LEU A 81 -2.32 6.47 5.42
N VAL A 82 -2.72 5.56 4.53
CA VAL A 82 -2.61 4.12 4.73
C VAL A 82 -1.15 3.67 4.70
N SER A 83 -0.32 4.21 3.82
CA SER A 83 1.10 3.84 3.70
C SER A 83 1.87 3.98 5.04
N PRO A 84 1.89 5.14 5.72
CA PRO A 84 2.55 5.27 7.01
C PRO A 84 1.87 4.47 8.12
N VAL A 85 0.54 4.30 8.08
CA VAL A 85 -0.18 3.46 9.06
C VAL A 85 0.25 2.00 8.95
N VAL A 86 0.28 1.45 7.73
CA VAL A 86 0.71 0.07 7.48
C VAL A 86 2.19 -0.09 7.82
N LEU A 87 3.04 0.86 7.46
CA LEU A 87 4.46 0.82 7.81
C LEU A 87 4.68 0.89 9.33
N GLY A 88 3.96 1.76 10.02
CA GLY A 88 3.99 1.87 11.48
C GLY A 88 3.49 0.59 12.14
N PHE A 89 2.41 0.00 11.61
CA PHE A 89 1.91 -1.28 12.07
C PHE A 89 2.94 -2.39 11.88
N LEU A 90 3.59 -2.51 10.71
CA LEU A 90 4.65 -3.49 10.48
C LEU A 90 5.83 -3.28 11.44
N TRP A 91 6.20 -2.03 11.71
CA TRP A 91 7.26 -1.74 12.67
C TRP A 91 6.91 -2.23 14.08
N VAL A 92 5.70 -1.93 14.56
CA VAL A 92 5.27 -2.35 15.90
C VAL A 92 4.96 -3.85 15.98
N ALA A 93 4.36 -4.44 14.96
CA ALA A 93 3.89 -5.83 14.97
C ALA A 93 4.98 -6.84 14.62
N VAL A 94 5.98 -6.44 13.82
CA VAL A 94 7.03 -7.36 13.34
C VAL A 94 8.40 -6.93 13.85
N ILE A 95 8.82 -5.70 13.57
CA ILE A 95 10.21 -5.26 13.83
C ILE A 95 10.48 -5.16 15.34
N THR A 96 9.61 -4.48 16.07
CA THR A 96 9.74 -4.24 17.51
C THR A 96 9.73 -5.52 18.34
N PRO A 97 8.78 -6.46 18.18
CA PRO A 97 8.82 -7.72 18.93
C PRO A 97 10.04 -8.55 18.56
N THR A 98 10.45 -8.56 17.28
CA THR A 98 11.70 -9.23 16.88
C THR A 98 12.91 -8.63 17.62
N ALA A 99 12.98 -7.30 17.74
CA ALA A 99 14.04 -6.62 18.48
C ALA A 99 13.99 -6.93 19.99
N ILE A 100 12.80 -6.96 20.58
CA ILE A 100 12.59 -7.33 21.99
C ILE A 100 13.04 -8.77 22.24
N VAL A 101 12.60 -9.72 21.42
CA VAL A 101 12.99 -11.13 21.54
C VAL A 101 14.51 -11.29 21.44
N ARG A 102 15.16 -10.66 20.45
CA ARG A 102 16.63 -10.70 20.35
C ARG A 102 17.32 -10.09 21.56
N ARG A 103 16.78 -9.01 22.11
CA ARG A 103 17.32 -8.36 23.32
C ARG A 103 17.18 -9.26 24.55
N LEU A 104 16.04 -9.96 24.70
CA LEU A 104 15.81 -10.93 25.78
C LEU A 104 16.70 -12.17 25.65
N LEU A 105 17.01 -12.60 24.42
CA LEU A 105 17.95 -13.69 24.14
C LEU A 105 19.43 -13.28 24.32
N GLY A 106 19.71 -12.06 24.79
CA GLY A 106 21.08 -11.58 25.05
C GLY A 106 21.87 -11.21 23.79
N HIS A 107 21.26 -11.21 22.61
CA HIS A 107 21.92 -10.78 21.38
C HIS A 107 21.97 -9.24 21.32
N ASP A 108 23.09 -8.66 21.74
CA ASP A 108 23.39 -7.24 21.53
C ASP A 108 24.32 -7.04 20.33
N SER A 109 23.76 -7.07 19.12
CA SER A 109 24.52 -6.87 17.88
C SER A 109 25.25 -5.52 17.80
N MET A 110 24.85 -4.54 18.61
CA MET A 110 25.43 -3.19 18.60
C MET A 110 26.38 -2.91 19.77
N ARG A 111 26.66 -3.89 20.66
CA ARG A 111 27.52 -3.71 21.85
C ARG A 111 27.28 -2.36 22.53
N ARG A 112 26.03 -2.07 22.87
CA ARG A 112 25.60 -0.76 23.39
C ARG A 112 25.90 -0.56 24.87
N GLY A 113 26.39 -1.59 25.55
CA GLY A 113 26.94 -1.46 26.89
C GLY A 113 28.19 -0.59 26.88
N PHE A 114 28.25 0.39 27.77
CA PHE A 114 29.47 1.16 27.98
C PHE A 114 30.48 0.30 28.73
N GLU A 115 31.58 -0.08 28.08
CA GLU A 115 32.64 -0.90 28.65
C GLU A 115 33.74 0.04 29.18
N ALA A 116 33.64 0.40 30.46
CA ALA A 116 34.58 1.33 31.11
C ALA A 116 35.99 0.74 31.36
N GLY A 117 36.19 -0.56 31.12
CA GLY A 117 37.44 -1.29 31.38
C GLY A 117 38.35 -1.46 30.16
N ASP A 118 37.85 -1.26 28.95
CA ASP A 118 38.62 -1.46 27.73
C ASP A 118 39.19 -0.13 27.22
N GLY A 119 40.52 -0.08 27.06
CA GLY A 119 41.21 1.11 26.54
C GLY A 119 40.87 1.44 25.08
N THR A 120 40.13 0.56 24.38
CA THR A 120 39.68 0.76 23.02
C THR A 120 38.51 -0.16 22.66
N TYR A 121 37.47 0.38 22.02
CA TYR A 121 36.36 -0.39 21.45
C TYR A 121 36.72 -1.09 20.12
N TRP A 122 38.00 -1.07 19.72
CA TRP A 122 38.44 -1.60 18.44
C TRP A 122 38.36 -3.13 18.43
N VAL A 123 37.50 -3.68 17.56
CA VAL A 123 37.41 -5.12 17.36
C VAL A 123 38.66 -5.60 16.63
N HIS A 124 39.55 -6.27 17.35
CA HIS A 124 40.73 -6.89 16.76
C HIS A 124 40.29 -7.97 15.79
N ARG A 125 40.72 -7.87 14.53
CA ARG A 125 40.41 -8.83 13.47
C ARG A 125 41.63 -9.70 13.24
N ASP A 126 41.48 -11.01 13.50
CA ASP A 126 42.50 -12.02 13.24
C ASP A 126 41.85 -13.15 12.41
N PRO A 127 42.29 -13.41 11.17
CA PRO A 127 43.38 -12.72 10.46
C PRO A 127 43.07 -11.24 10.18
N PRO A 128 44.09 -10.37 10.12
CA PRO A 128 43.92 -9.01 9.64
C PRO A 128 43.27 -9.05 8.25
N GLY A 129 42.47 -8.03 7.94
CA GLY A 129 41.69 -7.96 6.69
C GLY A 129 42.54 -8.27 5.45
N PRO A 130 41.91 -8.62 4.31
CA PRO A 130 42.59 -9.14 3.14
C PRO A 130 43.81 -8.29 2.77
N SER A 131 44.94 -8.96 2.49
CA SER A 131 46.23 -8.31 2.23
C SER A 131 46.07 -7.15 1.24
N GLY A 132 46.79 -6.04 1.40
CA GLY A 132 46.67 -4.87 0.50
C GLY A 132 46.81 -5.19 -1.00
N ALA A 133 47.39 -6.35 -1.34
CA ALA A 133 47.45 -6.89 -2.71
C ALA A 133 46.10 -7.47 -3.24
N SER A 134 45.03 -7.52 -2.44
CA SER A 134 43.69 -7.97 -2.88
C SER A 134 42.93 -6.90 -3.66
N LEU A 135 43.46 -5.68 -3.68
CA LEU A 135 42.86 -4.50 -4.28
C LEU A 135 43.42 -4.27 -5.69
N LYS A 136 43.37 -5.30 -6.54
CA LYS A 136 43.94 -5.23 -7.90
C LYS A 136 43.08 -4.44 -8.87
N ASP A 137 41.77 -4.35 -8.65
CA ASP A 137 40.82 -3.71 -9.56
C ASP A 137 39.84 -2.83 -8.77
N GLN A 138 40.29 -1.65 -8.32
CA GLN A 138 39.47 -0.72 -7.53
C GLN A 138 38.69 0.31 -8.35
N PHE A 139 38.88 0.33 -9.67
CA PHE A 139 38.25 1.27 -10.59
C PHE A 139 37.86 0.58 -11.90
#